data_AF-A0A9J6ZF52-F1
#
_entry.id   AF-A0A9J6ZF52-F1
#
_cell.length_a   1.000
_cell.length_b   1.000
_cell.length_c   1.000
_cell.angle_alpha   90.00
_cell.angle_beta   90.00
_cell.angle_gamma   90.00
#
_symmetry.space_group_name_H-M   'P 1'
#
loop_
_entity.id
_entity.type
_entity.pdbx_description
1 polymer ?
#
loop_
_entity_poly.entity_id
_entity_poly.type
_entity_poly.pdbx_seq_one_letter_code
_entity_poly.pdbx_strand_id
1 'polypeptide(L)' 'MIEEKKKKRTKVNIEVVFIPTEGDVVEKVIDMIEPNISLALAKHNATIKMDIREYLRNHVKE' A
#
# COMPACT_ATOMS: atom_id res chain seq x y z
N MET A 1 -3.41 20.04 -46.45
CA MET A 1 -2.79 19.17 -45.42
C MET A 1 -3.40 19.58 -44.09
N ILE A 2 -4.30 18.79 -43.53
CA ILE A 2 -4.97 19.10 -42.26
C ILE A 2 -4.22 18.37 -41.16
N GLU A 3 -3.50 19.13 -40.34
CA GLU A 3 -2.67 18.63 -39.26
C GLU A 3 -3.58 18.24 -38.08
N GLU A 4 -3.88 16.95 -37.95
CA GLU A 4 -4.66 16.41 -36.84
C GLU A 4 -3.85 16.53 -35.53
N LYS A 5 -4.12 17.59 -34.76
CA LYS A 5 -3.61 17.76 -33.39
C LYS A 5 -4.08 16.61 -32.50
N LYS A 6 -3.24 15.59 -32.34
CA LYS A 6 -3.40 14.51 -31.35
C LYS A 6 -3.51 15.14 -29.95
N LYS A 7 -4.73 15.19 -29.41
CA LYS A 7 -5.00 15.57 -28.01
C LYS A 7 -4.19 14.65 -27.09
N LYS A 8 -3.15 15.22 -26.47
CA LYS A 8 -2.32 14.57 -25.46
C LYS A 8 -3.24 14.20 -24.30
N ARG A 9 -3.54 12.90 -24.12
CA ARG A 9 -4.33 12.41 -22.98
C ARG A 9 -3.52 12.69 -21.71
N THR A 10 -3.95 13.67 -20.91
CA THR A 10 -3.37 13.94 -19.60
C THR A 10 -3.53 12.67 -18.77
N LYS A 11 -2.41 12.05 -18.37
CA LYS A 11 -2.44 10.94 -17.40
C LYS A 11 -3.04 11.50 -16.12
N VAL A 12 -4.23 11.04 -15.76
CA VAL A 12 -4.84 11.34 -14.47
C VAL A 12 -4.06 10.51 -13.44
N ASN A 13 -3.24 11.17 -12.63
CA ASN A 13 -2.66 10.54 -11.45
C ASN A 13 -3.77 10.45 -10.41
N ILE A 14 -4.23 9.23 -10.14
CA ILE A 14 -5.15 8.95 -9.04
C ILE A 14 -4.28 8.67 -7.83
N GLU A 15 -4.22 9.61 -6.89
CA GLU A 15 -3.54 9.43 -5.61
C GLU A 15 -4.57 8.80 -4.64
N VAL A 16 -4.40 7.51 -4.33
CA VAL A 16 -5.31 6.80 -3.44
C VAL A 16 -4.85 7.00 -1.99
N VAL A 17 -5.56 7.87 -1.27
CA VAL A 17 -5.28 8.14 0.16
C VAL A 17 -6.17 7.24 1.02
N PHE A 18 -5.56 6.36 1.81
CA PHE A 18 -6.27 5.53 2.78
C PHE A 18 -6.49 6.32 4.05
N ILE A 19 -7.76 6.57 4.38
CA ILE A 19 -8.14 7.23 5.63
C ILE A 19 -8.43 6.11 6.64
N PRO A 20 -7.62 5.97 7.71
CA PRO A 20 -7.90 5.02 8.77
C PRO A 20 -9.22 5.42 9.46
N THR A 21 -10.19 4.50 9.51
CA THR A 21 -11.50 4.75 10.14
C THR A 21 -11.62 3.93 11.43
N GLU A 22 -12.32 4.45 12.44
CA GLU A 22 -12.60 3.70 13.66
C GLU A 22 -13.43 2.45 13.31
N GLY A 23 -12.78 1.28 13.29
CA GLY A 23 -13.37 0.03 12.84
C GLY A 23 -12.67 -0.62 11.65
N ASP A 24 -11.57 -0.04 11.13
CA ASP A 24 -10.76 -0.67 10.10
C ASP A 24 -10.16 -2.00 10.62
N VAL A 25 -10.81 -3.10 10.23
CA VAL A 25 -10.42 -4.45 10.62
C VAL A 25 -9.04 -4.79 10.08
N VAL A 26 -8.69 -4.27 8.91
CA VAL A 26 -7.38 -4.51 8.29
C VAL A 26 -6.29 -3.86 9.13
N GLU A 27 -6.50 -2.64 9.59
CA GLU A 27 -5.54 -1.96 10.48
C GLU A 27 -5.37 -2.67 11.81
N LYS A 28 -6.46 -3.14 12.43
CA LYS A 28 -6.38 -3.94 13.66
C LYS A 28 -5.62 -5.25 13.47
N VAL A 29 -5.80 -5.91 12.34
CA VAL A 29 -5.06 -7.15 12.00
C VAL A 29 -3.59 -6.84 11.76
N ILE A 30 -3.27 -5.75 11.06
CA ILE A 30 -1.89 -5.29 10.86
C ILE A 30 -1.22 -5.01 12.21
N ASP A 31 -1.84 -4.20 13.06
CA ASP A 31 -1.29 -3.82 14.37
C ASP A 31 -1.09 -5.06 15.29
N MET A 32 -1.90 -6.11 15.12
CA MET A 32 -1.75 -7.36 15.87
C MET A 32 -0.59 -8.25 15.36
N ILE A 33 -0.31 -8.23 14.06
CA ILE A 33 0.64 -9.14 13.41
C ILE A 33 2.03 -8.51 13.24
N GLU A 34 2.11 -7.20 12.99
CA GLU A 34 3.34 -6.44 12.76
C GLU A 34 4.42 -6.64 13.86
N PRO A 35 4.08 -6.64 15.17
CA PRO A 35 5.06 -6.88 16.23
C PRO A 35 5.65 -8.30 16.16
N ASN A 36 4.83 -9.29 15.81
CA ASN A 36 5.24 -10.69 15.73
C ASN A 36 6.15 -10.92 14.52
N ILE A 37 5.82 -10.33 13.38
CA ILE A 37 6.68 -10.37 12.19
C ILE A 37 8.02 -9.68 12.50
N SER A 38 7.98 -8.50 13.10
CA SER A 38 9.18 -7.75 13.48
C SER A 38 10.08 -8.54 14.43
N LEU A 39 9.51 -9.18 15.45
CA LEU A 39 10.22 -10.06 16.38
C LEU A 39 10.85 -11.28 15.68
N ALA A 40 10.10 -11.91 14.76
CA ALA A 40 10.61 -13.06 14.01
C ALA A 40 11.80 -12.65 13.12
N LEU A 41 11.69 -11.52 12.42
CA LEU A 41 12.77 -11.01 11.56
C LEU A 41 13.99 -10.59 12.36
N ALA A 42 13.79 -9.93 13.51
CA ALA A 42 14.87 -9.54 14.40
C ALA A 42 15.69 -10.75 14.88
N LYS A 43 15.04 -11.90 15.16
CA LYS A 43 15.74 -13.15 15.50
C LYS A 43 16.66 -13.65 14.40
N HIS A 44 16.36 -13.33 13.14
CA HIS A 44 17.15 -13.70 11.97
C HIS A 44 18.05 -12.56 11.47
N ASN A 45 18.19 -11.48 12.24
CA ASN A 45 18.92 -10.27 11.86
C ASN A 45 18.48 -9.72 10.49
N ALA A 46 17.20 -9.92 10.18
CA ALA A 46 16.57 -9.55 8.92
C ALA A 46 15.67 -8.34 9.13
N THR A 47 15.47 -7.58 8.06
CA THR A 47 14.52 -6.47 7.99
C THR A 47 13.75 -6.58 6.69
N ILE A 48 12.44 -6.36 6.75
CA ILE A 48 11.62 -6.25 5.53
C ILE A 48 11.90 -4.90 4.88
N LYS A 49 12.14 -4.91 3.55
CA LYS A 49 12.37 -3.70 2.75
C LYS A 49 11.10 -2.93 2.40
N MET A 50 9.93 -3.59 2.42
CA MET A 50 8.64 -2.97 2.17
C MET A 50 7.89 -2.71 3.48
N ASP A 51 7.01 -1.71 3.48
CA ASP A 51 6.12 -1.51 4.60
C ASP A 51 5.08 -2.66 4.64
N ILE A 52 5.08 -3.45 5.73
CA ILE A 52 4.13 -4.56 5.93
C ILE A 52 2.69 -4.04 5.91
N ARG A 53 2.46 -2.82 6.41
CA ARG A 53 1.16 -2.16 6.42
C ARG A 53 0.68 -1.93 4.99
N GLU A 54 1.55 -1.44 4.12
CA GLU A 54 1.25 -1.20 2.71
C GLU A 54 1.01 -2.51 1.95
N TYR A 55 1.85 -3.52 2.19
CA TYR A 55 1.69 -4.85 1.59
C TYR A 55 0.34 -5.48 1.92
N LEU A 56 -0.02 -5.53 3.21
CA LEU A 56 -1.26 -6.13 3.66
C LEU A 56 -2.48 -5.34 3.18
N ARG A 57 -2.40 -4.01 3.15
CA ARG A 57 -3.47 -3.19 2.55
C ARG A 57 -3.62 -3.40 1.05
N ASN A 58 -2.53 -3.58 0.30
CA ASN A 58 -2.59 -3.86 -1.13
C ASN A 58 -3.15 -5.27 -1.40
N HIS A 59 -2.77 -6.25 -0.59
CA HIS A 59 -3.32 -7.61 -0.70
C HIS A 59 -4.84 -7.67 -0.51
N VAL A 60 -5.40 -6.88 0.42
CA VAL A 60 -6.86 -6.83 0.64
C VAL A 60 -7.62 -6.14 -0.50
N LYS A 61 -6.95 -5.35 -1.35
CA LYS A 61 -7.57 -4.71 -2.52
C LYS A 61 -7.65 -5.61 -3.74
N GLU A 62 -6.79 -6.63 -3.82
CA GLU A 62 -6.83 -7.66 -4.87
C GLU A 62 -7.95 -8.67 -4.60
#